data_AF-A0A936B1W0-F1
#
_entry.id   AF-A0A936B1W0-F1
#
_cell.length_a   1.000
_cell.length_b   1.000
_cell.length_c   1.000
_cell.angle_alpha   90.00
_cell.angle_beta   90.00
_cell.angle_gamma   90.00
#
_symmetry.space_group_name_H-M   'P 1'
#
loop_
_entity.id
_entity.type
_entity.pdbx_description
1 polymer ?
#
loop_
_entity_poly.entity_id
_entity_poly.type
_entity_poly.pdbx_seq_one_letter_code
_entity_poly.pdbx_strand_id
1 'polypeptide(L)'
;MNTVYEACGMTRQAVYQHRRRQQERTAQEAAICTWVRRKRQKHPRMGTRKLWQEIQGWLAQQGIRYGRDRLFELLRRAGLLVEQSRRSRRTTFAGMWRCPNLVAGLGGHSTQSGLGQ
;
A
#
# COMPACT_ATOMS: atom_id res chain seq x y z
N MET A 1 -23.39 -29.89 -34.59
CA MET A 1 -22.04 -29.30 -34.41
C MET A 1 -21.82 -28.86 -32.95
N ASN A 2 -21.71 -29.82 -32.02
CA ASN A 2 -21.43 -29.58 -30.59
C ASN A 2 -20.32 -30.49 -30.04
N THR A 3 -19.69 -31.30 -30.89
CA THR A 3 -18.80 -32.42 -30.54
C THR A 3 -17.63 -32.04 -29.63
N VAL A 4 -17.03 -30.86 -29.86
CA VAL A 4 -15.94 -30.33 -29.01
C VAL A 4 -16.42 -29.99 -27.59
N TYR A 5 -17.62 -29.41 -27.47
CA TYR A 5 -18.18 -29.03 -26.18
C TYR A 5 -18.64 -30.26 -25.38
N GLU A 6 -19.24 -31.23 -26.08
CA GLU A 6 -19.70 -32.50 -25.51
C GLU A 6 -18.52 -33.36 -25.00
N ALA A 7 -17.43 -33.46 -25.77
CA ALA A 7 -16.20 -34.14 -25.33
C ALA A 7 -15.58 -33.51 -24.06
N CYS A 8 -15.81 -32.22 -23.83
CA CYS A 8 -15.38 -31.51 -22.62
C CYS A 8 -16.44 -31.45 -21.51
N GLY A 9 -17.59 -32.13 -21.66
CA GLY A 9 -18.66 -32.17 -20.65
C GLY A 9 -19.35 -30.83 -20.41
N MET A 10 -19.31 -29.89 -21.36
CA MET A 10 -19.92 -28.56 -21.24
C MET A 10 -20.95 -28.32 -22.33
N THR A 11 -21.97 -27.52 -22.03
CA THR A 11 -22.89 -27.06 -23.07
C THR A 11 -22.29 -25.86 -23.80
N ARG A 12 -22.50 -25.80 -25.13
CA ARG A 12 -22.10 -24.65 -25.95
C ARG A 12 -22.59 -23.33 -25.33
N GLN A 13 -23.85 -23.29 -24.91
CA GLN A 13 -24.46 -22.11 -24.29
C GLN A 13 -23.73 -21.68 -23.00
N ALA A 14 -23.33 -22.62 -22.15
CA ALA A 14 -22.57 -22.31 -20.93
C ALA A 14 -21.24 -21.63 -21.26
N VAL A 15 -20.54 -22.09 -22.29
CA VAL A 15 -19.27 -21.47 -22.75
C VAL A 15 -19.51 -20.04 -23.24
N TYR A 16 -20.53 -19.79 -24.06
CA TYR A 16 -20.84 -18.44 -24.53
C TYR A 16 -21.28 -17.51 -23.40
N GLN A 17 -22.12 -17.98 -22.48
CA GLN A 17 -22.52 -17.20 -21.31
C GLN A 17 -21.32 -16.88 -20.41
N HIS A 18 -20.44 -17.85 -20.18
CA HIS A 18 -19.20 -17.63 -19.44
C HIS A 18 -18.33 -16.57 -20.13
N ARG A 19 -18.10 -16.72 -21.43
CA ARG A 19 -17.29 -15.78 -22.22
C ARG A 19 -17.86 -14.36 -22.17
N ARG A 20 -19.18 -14.20 -22.30
CA ARG A 20 -19.85 -12.89 -22.16
C ARG A 20 -19.65 -12.28 -20.79
N ARG A 21 -19.90 -13.06 -19.72
CA ARG A 21 -19.67 -12.60 -18.33
C ARG A 21 -18.23 -12.20 -18.07
N GLN A 22 -17.26 -12.93 -18.65
CA GLN A 22 -15.85 -12.56 -18.53
C GLN A 22 -15.55 -11.26 -19.26
N GLN A 23 -16.02 -11.08 -20.51
CA GLN A 23 -15.81 -9.84 -21.25
C GLN A 23 -16.39 -8.62 -20.52
N GLU A 24 -17.61 -8.72 -20.00
CA GLU A 24 -18.25 -7.67 -19.20
C GLU A 24 -17.44 -7.35 -17.94
N ARG A 25 -16.97 -8.37 -17.22
CA ARG A 25 -16.10 -8.19 -16.04
C ARG A 25 -14.81 -7.49 -16.39
N THR A 26 -14.12 -7.92 -17.45
CA THR A 26 -12.84 -7.32 -17.86
C THR A 26 -13.01 -5.87 -18.27
N ALA A 27 -14.10 -5.54 -18.97
CA ALA A 27 -14.43 -4.17 -19.35
C ALA A 27 -14.68 -3.27 -18.13
N GLN A 28 -15.47 -3.75 -17.17
CA GLN A 28 -15.71 -3.03 -15.90
C GLN A 28 -14.40 -2.83 -15.12
N GLU A 29 -13.59 -3.87 -15.02
CA GLU A 29 -12.31 -3.84 -14.29
C GLU A 29 -11.31 -2.87 -14.93
N ALA A 30 -11.28 -2.77 -16.27
CA ALA A 30 -10.47 -1.79 -16.98
C ALA A 30 -10.92 -0.35 -16.74
N ALA A 31 -12.24 -0.10 -16.72
CA ALA A 31 -12.79 1.22 -16.40
C ALA A 31 -12.43 1.66 -14.97
N ILE A 32 -12.57 0.74 -14.00
CA ILE A 32 -12.19 0.97 -12.59
C ILE A 32 -10.69 1.28 -12.49
N CYS A 33 -9.82 0.49 -13.12
CA CYS A 33 -8.37 0.73 -13.09
C CYS A 33 -8.01 2.09 -13.69
N THR A 34 -8.67 2.50 -14.77
CA THR A 34 -8.44 3.80 -15.42
C THR A 34 -8.82 4.96 -14.50
N TRP A 35 -9.97 4.86 -13.84
CA TRP A 35 -10.42 5.86 -12.87
C TRP A 35 -9.45 5.96 -11.69
N VAL A 36 -9.03 4.82 -11.13
CA VAL A 36 -8.09 4.79 -9.99
C VAL A 36 -6.72 5.36 -10.38
N ARG A 37 -6.22 5.07 -11.59
CA ARG A 37 -4.97 5.68 -12.09
C ARG A 37 -5.06 7.20 -12.13
N ARG A 38 -6.17 7.76 -12.64
CA ARG A 38 -6.39 9.23 -12.65
C ARG A 38 -6.44 9.81 -11.23
N LYS A 39 -7.09 9.13 -10.29
CA LYS A 39 -7.10 9.58 -8.88
C LYS A 39 -5.72 9.50 -8.22
N ARG A 40 -4.93 8.48 -8.52
CA ARG A 40 -3.55 8.34 -7.99
C ARG A 40 -2.58 9.35 -8.58
N GLN A 41 -2.76 9.78 -9.82
CA GLN A 41 -1.99 10.90 -10.38
C GLN A 41 -2.17 12.19 -9.56
N LYS A 42 -3.40 12.46 -9.09
CA LYS A 42 -3.70 13.61 -8.22
C LYS A 42 -3.27 13.37 -6.77
N HIS A 43 -3.48 12.15 -6.25
CA HIS A 43 -3.22 11.78 -4.86
C HIS A 43 -2.42 10.47 -4.78
N PRO A 44 -1.08 10.52 -4.88
CA PRO A 44 -0.25 9.32 -4.99
C PRO A 44 -0.24 8.44 -3.72
N ARG A 45 -0.48 9.04 -2.54
CA ARG A 45 -0.45 8.35 -1.24
C ARG A 45 -1.83 8.10 -0.62
N MET A 46 -2.90 8.21 -1.42
CA MET A 46 -4.25 7.98 -0.91
C MET A 46 -4.44 6.50 -0.51
N GLY A 47 -4.86 6.27 0.73
CA GLY A 47 -5.16 4.94 1.25
C GLY A 47 -6.38 4.30 0.59
N THR A 48 -6.42 2.97 0.59
CA THR A 48 -7.47 2.15 -0.06
C THR A 48 -8.88 2.39 0.52
N ARG A 49 -9.00 2.70 1.82
CA ARG A 49 -10.30 3.03 2.45
C ARG A 49 -10.89 4.34 1.93
N LYS A 50 -10.07 5.39 1.77
CA LYS A 50 -10.54 6.68 1.21
C LYS A 50 -10.85 6.54 -0.28
N LEU A 51 -10.01 5.79 -1.00
CA LEU A 51 -10.26 5.45 -2.40
C LEU A 51 -11.61 4.72 -2.58
N TRP A 52 -11.96 3.81 -1.66
CA TRP A 52 -13.25 3.12 -1.67
C TRP A 52 -14.43 4.09 -1.52
N GLN A 53 -14.38 5.01 -0.56
CA GLN A 53 -15.47 5.97 -0.36
C GLN A 53 -15.70 6.85 -1.60
N GLU A 54 -14.62 7.32 -2.23
CA GLU A 54 -14.69 8.13 -3.44
C GLU A 54 -15.21 7.34 -4.66
N ILE A 55 -14.74 6.09 -4.82
CA ILE A 55 -15.13 5.28 -5.97
C ILE A 55 -16.55 4.76 -5.86
N GLN A 56 -17.11 4.61 -4.65
CA GLN A 56 -18.52 4.22 -4.47
C GLN A 56 -19.47 5.18 -5.17
N GLY A 57 -19.21 6.49 -5.10
CA GLY A 57 -20.02 7.49 -5.82
C GLY A 57 -19.95 7.31 -7.34
N TRP A 58 -18.74 7.09 -7.87
CA TRP A 58 -18.54 6.84 -9.30
C TRP A 58 -19.16 5.50 -9.76
N LEU A 59 -19.03 4.45 -8.96
CA LEU A 59 -19.63 3.13 -9.20
C LEU A 59 -21.15 3.19 -9.26
N ALA A 60 -21.78 3.95 -8.35
CA ALA A 60 -23.22 4.16 -8.32
C ALA A 60 -23.70 4.88 -9.60
N GLN A 61 -22.98 5.90 -10.07
CA GLN A 61 -23.27 6.59 -11.33
C GLN A 61 -23.17 5.68 -12.55
N GLN A 62 -22.25 4.71 -12.53
CA GLN A 62 -22.08 3.73 -13.60
C GLN A 62 -23.04 2.53 -13.47
N GLY A 63 -23.83 2.45 -12.39
CA GLY A 63 -24.71 1.30 -12.13
C GLY A 63 -23.98 -0.01 -11.82
N ILE A 64 -22.69 0.05 -11.47
CA ILE A 64 -21.86 -1.14 -11.24
C ILE A 64 -21.88 -1.50 -9.77
N ARG A 65 -22.45 -2.67 -9.45
CA ARG A 65 -22.39 -3.25 -8.11
C ARG A 65 -21.07 -3.99 -7.92
N TYR A 66 -20.05 -3.28 -7.42
CA TYR A 66 -18.75 -3.86 -7.10
C TYR A 66 -18.54 -3.92 -5.58
N GLY A 67 -17.95 -5.00 -5.09
CA GLY A 67 -17.68 -5.19 -3.66
C GLY A 67 -16.35 -4.58 -3.23
N ARG A 68 -16.23 -4.25 -1.94
CA ARG A 68 -15.01 -3.68 -1.33
C ARG A 68 -13.81 -4.59 -1.50
N ASP A 69 -13.95 -5.85 -1.09
CA ASP A 69 -12.82 -6.79 -1.06
C ASP A 69 -12.37 -7.15 -2.47
N ARG A 70 -13.32 -7.33 -3.38
CA ARG A 70 -13.04 -7.56 -4.80
C ARG A 70 -12.34 -6.38 -5.45
N LEU A 71 -12.65 -5.13 -5.07
CA LEU A 71 -11.89 -3.97 -5.53
C LEU A 71 -10.44 -4.04 -5.04
N PHE A 72 -10.21 -4.41 -3.79
CA PHE A 72 -8.85 -4.50 -3.26
C PHE A 72 -8.05 -5.63 -3.92
N GLU A 73 -8.67 -6.77 -4.23
CA GLU A 73 -8.05 -7.81 -5.04
C GLU A 73 -7.71 -7.33 -6.44
N LEU A 74 -8.64 -6.63 -7.11
CA LEU A 74 -8.43 -6.00 -8.42
C LEU A 74 -7.24 -5.01 -8.39
N LEU A 75 -7.15 -4.18 -7.36
CA LEU A 75 -6.05 -3.23 -7.22
C LEU A 75 -4.74 -3.93 -6.91
N ARG A 76 -4.77 -5.01 -6.12
CA ARG A 76 -3.61 -5.84 -5.81
C ARG A 76 -3.05 -6.48 -7.08
N ARG A 77 -3.88 -7.15 -7.88
CA ARG A 77 -3.45 -7.78 -9.15
C ARG A 77 -2.97 -6.75 -10.18
N ALA A 78 -3.51 -5.53 -10.15
CA ALA A 78 -3.13 -4.46 -11.06
C ALA A 78 -1.87 -3.69 -10.61
N GLY A 79 -1.25 -4.04 -9.47
CA GLY A 79 -0.10 -3.31 -8.91
C GLY A 79 -0.45 -1.89 -8.47
N LEU A 80 -1.74 -1.59 -8.26
CA LEU A 80 -2.25 -0.28 -7.89
C LEU A 80 -2.48 -0.18 -6.37
N LEU A 81 -1.75 -0.92 -5.56
CA LEU A 81 -1.71 -0.68 -4.11
C LEU A 81 -0.62 0.34 -3.80
N VAL A 82 -0.81 1.16 -2.76
CA VAL A 82 0.25 2.06 -2.31
C VAL A 82 1.30 1.19 -1.62
N GLU A 83 2.51 1.15 -2.17
CA GLU A 83 3.63 0.52 -1.48
C GLU A 83 3.98 1.32 -0.22
N GLN A 84 4.11 0.60 0.90
CA GLN A 84 4.61 1.19 2.12
C GLN A 84 6.13 1.38 1.98
N SER A 85 6.55 2.62 1.72
CA SER A 85 7.98 2.97 1.76
C SER A 85 8.50 2.75 3.18
N ARG A 86 9.43 1.79 3.34
CA ARG A 86 10.13 1.56 4.61
C ARG A 86 11.06 2.74 4.87
N ARG A 87 10.59 3.73 5.62
CA ARG A 87 11.40 4.87 6.05
C ARG A 87 11.87 4.62 7.47
N SER A 88 13.12 4.17 7.63
CA SER A 88 13.78 4.18 8.94
C SER A 88 14.36 5.57 9.19
N ARG A 89 13.94 6.23 10.27
CA ARG A 89 14.58 7.47 10.71
C ARG A 89 15.75 7.09 11.60
N ARG A 90 16.98 7.33 11.14
CA ARG A 90 18.16 7.22 12.00
C ARG A 90 18.05 8.30 13.08
N THR A 91 17.68 7.91 14.30
CA THR A 91 17.56 8.80 15.46
C THR A 91 18.91 9.09 16.10
N THR A 92 19.91 8.23 15.86
CA THR A 92 21.22 8.30 16.51
C THR A 92 22.34 8.27 15.47
N PHE A 93 23.09 9.37 15.41
CA PHE A 93 24.43 9.35 14.83
C PHE A 93 25.36 8.82 15.91
N ALA A 94 25.79 7.56 15.78
CA ALA A 94 26.84 7.02 16.63
C ALA A 94 28.13 7.79 16.33
N GLY A 95 28.47 8.72 17.21
CA GLY A 95 29.66 9.55 17.20
C GLY A 95 29.99 9.92 18.63
N MET A 96 31.25 10.24 18.89
CA MET A 96 31.72 10.55 20.23
C MET A 96 31.38 12.00 20.59
N TRP A 97 30.08 12.30 20.78
CA TRP A 97 29.65 13.55 21.41
C TRP A 97 30.02 13.50 22.89
N ARG A 98 31.27 13.84 23.19
CA ARG A 98 31.75 14.11 24.55
C ARG A 98 31.34 15.54 24.87
N CYS A 99 30.33 15.72 25.71
CA CYS A 99 30.13 17.01 26.35
C CYS A 99 31.37 17.29 27.23
N PRO A 100 32.00 18.47 27.13
CA PRO A 100 33.13 18.80 27.98
C PRO A 100 32.68 18.71 29.44
N ASN A 101 33.44 18.00 30.27
CA ASN A 101 33.15 17.89 31.69
C ASN A 101 33.42 19.24 32.36
N LEU A 102 32.36 20.04 32.56
CA LEU A 102 32.46 21.36 33.19
C LEU A 102 32.77 21.29 34.69
N VAL A 103 32.69 20.10 35.32
CA VAL A 103 33.02 19.89 36.74
C VAL A 103 34.54 19.91 36.97
N ALA A 104 35.34 19.61 35.95
CA ALA A 104 36.81 19.61 36.06
C ALA A 104 37.41 21.01 36.34
N GLY A 105 36.67 22.10 36.04
CA GLY A 105 37.07 23.48 36.36
C GLY A 105 36.70 23.94 37.77
N LEU A 106 35.93 23.14 38.53
CA LEU A 106 35.48 23.47 39.89
C LEU A 106 36.32 22.75 40.96
N GLY A 107 37.60 22.50 40.67
CA GLY A 107 38.56 21.87 41.56
C GLY A 107 38.84 22.71 42.81
N GLY A 108 38.03 22.55 43.85
CA GLY A 108 38.40 22.85 45.22
C GLY A 108 38.48 21.54 45.98
N HIS A 109 39.69 21.12 46.36
CA HIS A 109 40.06 20.37 47.58
C HIS A 109 41.46 19.78 47.35
N SER A 110 42.49 20.60 47.58
CA SER A 110 43.86 20.14 47.77
C SER A 110 43.96 19.39 49.10
N THR A 111 43.92 18.06 49.06
CA THR A 111 44.32 17.23 50.21
C THR A 111 45.84 17.29 50.29
N GLN A 112 46.39 18.06 51.24
CA GLN A 112 47.81 17.98 51.59
C GLN A 112 48.06 16.63 52.26
N SER A 113 48.70 15.73 51.52
CA SER A 113 49.33 14.51 52.02
C SER A 113 50.54 14.89 52.88
N GLY A 114 50.63 14.32 54.08
CA GLY A 114 51.78 14.50 54.98
C GLY A 114 53.08 13.95 54.40
N LEU A 115 54.17 14.67 54.69
CA LEU A 115 55.53 14.18 54.63
C LEU A 115 56.12 14.35 56.03
N GLY A 116 56.41 13.21 56.66
CA GLY A 116 57.25 13.17 57.84
C GLY A 116 58.71 13.50 57.48
N GLN A 117 59.43 14.01 58.47
CA GLN A 117 60.65 13.47 59.08
C GLN A 117 60.84 14.18 60.42
#